data_AF-A0A6M0BMV0-F1
#
_entry.id   AF-A0A6M0BMV0-F1
#
_cell.length_a   1.000
_cell.length_b   1.000
_cell.length_c   1.000
_cell.angle_alpha   90.00
_cell.angle_beta   90.00
_cell.angle_gamma   90.00
#
_symmetry.space_group_name_H-M   'P 1'
#
loop_
_entity.id
_entity.type
_entity.pdbx_description
1 polymer ?
#
loop_
_entity_poly.entity_id
_entity_poly.type
_entity_poly.pdbx_seq_one_letter_code
_entity_poly.pdbx_strand_id
1 'polypeptide(L)' 'MGRSTIYRWLARVELKPTKVTIRRRKLDWQALEQDVKENPDLRLCDRALKFGVNISSIGYALHQMKITQKKRIKVSRKK' A
#
# COMPACT_ATOMS: atom_id res chain seq x y z
N MET A 1 1.80 -34.22 5.99
CA MET A 1 2.18 -33.80 4.62
C MET A 1 1.54 -34.77 3.64
N GLY A 2 0.77 -34.29 2.66
CA GLY A 2 0.10 -35.16 1.69
C GLY A 2 0.99 -35.50 0.49
N ARG A 3 0.71 -36.63 -0.18
CA ARG A 3 1.41 -37.03 -1.43
C ARG A 3 1.41 -35.92 -2.48
N SER A 4 0.31 -35.18 -2.59
CA SER A 4 0.17 -34.06 -3.54
C SER A 4 1.11 -32.89 -3.26
N THR A 5 1.55 -32.69 -2.01
CA THR A 5 2.56 -31.67 -1.68
C THR A 5 3.95 -32.12 -2.13
N ILE A 6 4.27 -33.39 -1.94
CA ILE A 6 5.56 -33.99 -2.33
C ILE A 6 5.74 -33.93 -3.85
N TYR A 7 4.75 -34.35 -4.63
CA TYR A 7 4.82 -34.26 -6.09
C TYR A 7 4.94 -32.82 -6.59
N ARG A 8 4.30 -31.85 -5.91
CA ARG A 8 4.43 -30.42 -6.25
C ARG A 8 5.83 -29.86 -6.03
N TRP A 9 6.56 -30.38 -5.04
CA TRP A 9 7.94 -29.99 -4.77
C TRP A 9 8.91 -30.64 -5.74
N LEU A 10 8.73 -31.94 -6.02
CA LEU A 10 9.54 -32.65 -7.02
C LEU A 10 9.39 -32.06 -8.43
N ALA A 11 8.21 -31.54 -8.77
CA ALA A 11 7.96 -30.90 -10.06
C ALA A 11 8.55 -29.49 -10.19
N ARG A 12 9.08 -28.87 -9.12
CA ARG A 12 9.62 -27.51 -9.16
C ARG A 12 11.11 -27.50 -9.47
N VAL A 13 11.50 -26.68 -10.45
CA VAL A 13 12.91 -26.44 -10.82
C VAL A 13 13.68 -25.73 -9.70
N GLU A 14 13.04 -24.81 -8.98
CA GLU A 14 13.61 -24.13 -7.80
C GLU A 14 12.68 -24.27 -6.59
N LEU A 15 13.24 -24.64 -5.44
CA LEU A 15 12.52 -24.82 -4.17
C LEU A 15 12.30 -23.51 -3.39
N LYS A 16 12.43 -22.36 -4.04
CA LYS A 16 12.23 -21.06 -3.39
C LYS A 16 10.75 -20.85 -3.04
N PRO A 17 10.44 -20.25 -1.87
CA PRO A 17 9.07 -19.94 -1.50
C PRO A 17 8.49 -18.88 -2.44
N THR A 18 7.24 -19.08 -2.86
CA THR A 18 6.50 -18.08 -3.63
C THR A 18 6.13 -16.92 -2.70
N LYS A 19 6.79 -15.77 -2.87
CA LYS A 19 6.47 -14.56 -2.11
C LYS A 19 5.25 -13.88 -2.74
N VAL A 20 4.14 -13.85 -2.01
CA VAL A 20 2.96 -13.08 -2.42
C VAL A 20 3.16 -11.64 -1.99
N THR A 21 3.52 -10.79 -2.95
CA THR A 21 3.86 -9.38 -2.68
C THR A 21 2.64 -8.55 -2.30
N ILE A 22 1.50 -8.77 -2.97
CA ILE A 22 0.27 -7.99 -2.77
C ILE A 22 -0.94 -8.91 -2.86
N ARG A 23 -1.91 -8.72 -1.96
CA ARG A 23 -3.24 -9.32 -2.08
C ARG A 23 -4.24 -8.23 -2.43
N ARG A 24 -5.08 -8.46 -3.43
CA ARG A 24 -6.21 -7.57 -3.75
C ARG A 24 -7.19 -7.60 -2.57
N ARG A 25 -7.31 -6.47 -1.86
CA ARG A 25 -8.25 -6.26 -0.74
C ARG A 25 -9.26 -5.18 -1.13
N LYS A 26 -9.96 -4.60 -0.15
CA LYS A 26 -10.98 -3.54 -0.34
C LYS A 26 -10.44 -2.21 -0.87
N LEU A 27 -9.12 -1.99 -0.88
CA LEU A 27 -8.50 -0.74 -1.31
C LEU A 27 -7.90 -0.93 -2.71
N ASP A 28 -8.33 -0.09 -3.65
CA ASP A 28 -7.66 0.04 -4.94
C ASP A 28 -6.46 0.98 -4.83
N TRP A 29 -5.28 0.47 -5.19
CA TRP A 29 -4.02 1.18 -5.05
C TRP A 29 -3.85 2.23 -6.14
N GLN A 30 -4.39 1.99 -7.34
CA GLN A 30 -4.31 2.94 -8.45
C GLN A 30 -5.14 4.18 -8.15
N ALA A 31 -6.36 3.99 -7.65
CA ALA A 31 -7.22 5.08 -7.21
C ALA A 31 -6.59 5.89 -6.06
N LEU A 32 -5.92 5.22 -5.10
CA LEU A 32 -5.22 5.91 -4.02
C LEU A 32 -4.01 6.70 -4.52
N GLU A 33 -3.23 6.16 -5.47
CA GLU A 33 -2.08 6.88 -6.04
C GLU A 33 -2.50 8.16 -6.75
N GLN A 34 -3.58 8.11 -7.53
CA GLN A 34 -4.12 9.27 -8.23
C GLN A 34 -4.62 10.34 -7.24
N ASP A 35 -5.35 9.93 -6.21
CA ASP A 35 -5.84 10.84 -5.17
C ASP A 35 -4.71 11.57 -4.44
N VAL A 36 -3.59 10.87 -4.17
CA VAL A 36 -2.41 11.46 -3.52
C VAL A 36 -1.69 12.45 -4.43
N LYS A 37 -1.67 12.22 -5.75
CA LYS A 37 -1.10 13.16 -6.73
C LYS A 37 -1.92 14.44 -6.84
N GLU A 38 -3.24 14.31 -6.89
CA GLU A 38 -4.17 15.45 -7.00
C GLU A 38 -4.19 16.28 -5.71
N ASN A 39 -4.20 15.61 -4.56
CA ASN A 39 -4.39 16.25 -3.27
C ASN A 39 -3.27 15.85 -2.29
N PRO A 40 -2.06 16.40 -2.42
CA PRO A 40 -0.92 15.98 -1.59
C PRO A 40 -1.11 16.32 -0.11
N ASP A 41 -1.78 17.43 0.22
CA ASP A 41 -1.88 17.95 1.58
C ASP A 41 -3.01 17.38 2.44
N LEU A 42 -3.88 16.55 1.85
CA LEU A 42 -4.97 15.89 2.60
C LEU A 42 -4.43 15.03 3.73
N ARG A 43 -5.20 14.91 4.82
CA ARG A 43 -4.86 14.01 5.93
C ARG A 43 -5.24 12.57 5.58
N LEU A 44 -4.64 11.62 6.30
CA LEU A 44 -4.98 10.20 6.13
C LEU A 44 -6.43 9.89 6.55
N CYS A 45 -6.97 10.61 7.54
CA CYS A 45 -8.35 10.47 7.99
C CYS A 45 -9.36 10.84 6.90
N ASP A 46 -9.12 11.94 6.18
CA ASP A 46 -10.01 12.40 5.11
C ASP A 46 -10.03 11.40 3.95
N ARG A 47 -8.86 10.86 3.58
CA ARG A 47 -8.76 9.79 2.58
C ARG A 47 -9.45 8.52 3.05
N ALA A 48 -9.31 8.15 4.32
CA ALA A 48 -9.94 6.96 4.90
C ALA A 48 -11.47 7.03 4.80
N LEU A 49 -12.04 8.20 5.06
CA LEU A 49 -13.46 8.47 4.88
C LEU A 49 -13.87 8.36 3.40
N LYS A 50 -13.11 8.97 2.48
CA LYS A 50 -13.37 8.91 1.03
C LYS A 50 -13.38 7.48 0.47
N PHE A 51 -12.41 6.66 0.88
CA PHE A 51 -12.26 5.28 0.41
C PHE A 51 -13.04 4.26 1.25
N GLY A 52 -13.69 4.66 2.36
CA GLY A 52 -14.42 3.76 3.25
C GLY A 52 -13.55 2.69 3.91
N VAL A 53 -12.27 2.99 4.14
CA VAL A 53 -11.29 2.06 4.73
C VAL A 53 -10.74 2.62 6.05
N ASN A 54 -10.11 1.76 6.86
CA ASN A 54 -9.43 2.23 8.06
C ASN A 54 -8.18 3.06 7.71
N ILE A 55 -7.87 4.07 8.53
CA ILE A 55 -6.71 4.97 8.41
C ILE A 55 -5.40 4.18 8.30
N SER A 56 -5.23 3.14 9.13
CA SER A 56 -4.03 2.28 9.11
C SER A 56 -3.85 1.54 7.79
N SER A 57 -4.94 1.21 7.09
CA SER A 57 -4.87 0.54 5.78
C SER A 57 -4.31 1.47 4.71
N ILE A 58 -4.65 2.75 4.75
CA ILE A 58 -4.07 3.77 3.85
C ILE A 58 -2.59 3.99 4.17
N GLY A 59 -2.24 4.15 5.45
CA GLY A 59 -0.84 4.32 5.85
C GLY A 59 0.03 3.14 5.41
N TYR A 60 -0.47 1.91 5.57
CA TYR A 60 0.22 0.71 5.08
C TYR A 60 0.38 0.71 3.55
N ALA A 61 -0.68 1.05 2.80
CA ALA A 61 -0.62 1.10 1.34
C ALA A 61 0.40 2.13 0.84
N LEU A 62 0.40 3.34 1.41
CA LEU A 62 1.37 4.39 1.07
C LEU A 62 2.81 3.95 1.35
N HIS A 63 3.05 3.28 2.47
CA HIS A 63 4.36 2.71 2.80
C HIS A 63 4.80 1.67 1.76
N GLN A 64 3.91 0.76 1.35
CA GLN A 64 4.23 -0.24 0.31
C GLN A 64 4.53 0.41 -1.05
N MET A 65 3.80 1.47 -1.40
CA MET A 65 4.02 2.26 -2.62
C MET A 65 5.23 3.21 -2.53
N LYS A 66 5.88 3.31 -1.37
CA LYS A 66 6.99 4.23 -1.08
C LYS A 66 6.65 5.71 -1.32
N ILE A 67 5.39 6.08 -1.20
CA ILE A 67 4.94 7.47 -1.33
C ILE A 67 5.11 8.14 0.02
N THR A 68 5.96 9.16 0.08
CA THR A 68 6.23 9.93 1.31
C THR A 68 6.11 11.42 1.02
N GLN A 69 5.51 12.16 1.94
CA GLN A 69 5.38 13.61 1.84
C GLN A 69 6.07 14.26 3.05
N LYS A 70 7.07 15.10 2.80
CA LYS A 70 7.67 15.96 3.84
C LYS A 70 7.02 17.33 3.80
N LYS A 71 6.29 17.67 4.87
CA LYS A 71 5.68 19.00 5.00
C LYS A 71 6.78 20.05 5.22
N ARG A 72 6.78 21.10 4.39
CA ARG A 72 7.60 22.29 4.60
C ARG A 72 6.72 23.38 5.20
N ILE A 73 7.02 23.81 6.42
CA ILE A 73 6.33 24.92 7.06
C ILE A 73 6.76 26.19 6.31
N LYS A 74 5.84 26.82 5.58
CA LYS A 74 6.09 28.14 4.99
C LYS A 74 5.97 29.17 6.10
N VAL A 75 7.11 29.63 6.62
CA VAL A 75 7.14 30.70 7.63
C VAL A 75 6.83 32.01 6.92
N SER A 76 5.63 32.56 7.12
CA SER A 76 5.33 33.93 6.71
C SER A 76 6.04 34.88 7.70
N ARG A 77 7.10 35.56 7.27
CA ARG A 77 7.66 36.67 8.05
C ARG A 77 6.62 37.78 8.08
N LYS A 78 6.04 38.03 9.26
CA LYS A 78 5.23 39.22 9.51
C LYS A 78 6.17 40.43 9.45
N LYS A 79 5.84 41.40 8.60
CA LYS A 79 6.59 42.65 8.43
C LYS A 79 6.17 43.64 9.52
#